data_AF-A0A957ME91-F1
#
_entry.id   AF-A0A957ME91-F1
#
_cell.length_a   1.000
_cell.length_b   1.000
_cell.length_c   1.000
_cell.angle_alpha   90.00
_cell.angle_beta   90.00
_cell.angle_gamma   90.00
#
_symmetry.space_group_name_H-M   'P 1'
#
loop_
_entity.id
_entity.type
_entity.pdbx_description
1 polymer ?
#
loop_
_entity_poly.entity_id
_entity_poly.type
_entity_poly.pdbx_seq_one_letter_code
_entity_poly.pdbx_strand_id
1 'polypeptide(L)'
;MTVVVADRPAAPRRWTILRWLLPATILLALAGYFGPWIGHRVAGLVVMGLDLGEYVKFLTPVRAGQIALWREGFYLPLVVASLSASLIAFRRELRYPWVVRGLLLATAIVAALNLLPPAWTPQRMLTDEFRQQAAALAICLAAMAFSPLLALLPRRLVAVLVAAGALG
;
A
#
# COMPACT_ATOMS: atom_id res chain seq x y z
N MET A 1 2.03 -5.92 53.36
CA MET A 1 2.49 -6.57 52.11
C MET A 1 2.25 -5.57 50.98
N THR A 2 3.26 -4.76 50.63
CA THR A 2 3.15 -3.67 49.65
C THR A 2 3.56 -4.19 48.27
N VAL A 3 2.63 -4.18 47.32
CA VAL A 3 2.89 -4.53 45.92
C VAL A 3 3.66 -3.39 45.28
N VAL A 4 4.96 -3.58 45.06
CA VAL A 4 5.77 -2.66 44.25
C VAL A 4 5.33 -2.84 42.79
N VAL A 5 4.52 -1.92 42.30
CA VAL A 5 4.23 -1.80 40.87
C VAL A 5 5.53 -1.38 40.19
N ALA A 6 6.23 -2.34 39.58
CA ALA A 6 7.43 -2.06 38.81
C ALA A 6 7.08 -1.13 37.65
N ASP A 7 7.48 0.13 37.76
CA ASP A 7 7.29 1.14 36.73
C ASP A 7 8.09 0.70 35.50
N ARG A 8 7.41 0.45 34.38
CA ARG A 8 8.08 -0.05 33.18
C ARG A 8 8.91 1.09 32.59
N PRO A 9 10.21 0.89 32.30
CA PRO A 9 11.05 1.95 31.77
C PRO A 9 10.45 2.52 30.48
N ALA A 10 10.33 3.85 30.43
CA ALA A 10 9.88 4.56 29.24
C ALA A 10 10.80 4.22 28.06
N ALA A 11 10.22 3.83 26.93
CA ALA A 11 11.00 3.51 25.74
C ALA A 11 11.83 4.75 25.30
N PRO A 12 13.10 4.57 24.89
CA PRO A 12 13.94 5.68 24.50
C PRO A 12 13.29 6.50 23.36
N ARG A 13 13.28 7.83 23.50
CA ARG A 13 12.57 8.79 22.61
C ARG A 13 12.76 8.54 21.10
N ARG A 14 13.96 8.08 20.70
CA ARG A 14 14.30 7.72 19.30
C ARG A 14 13.43 6.58 18.75
N TRP A 15 13.11 5.57 19.55
CA TRP A 15 12.26 4.44 19.14
C TRP A 15 10.80 4.87 18.96
N THR A 16 10.34 5.80 19.80
CA THR A 16 9.00 6.39 19.69
C THR A 16 8.82 7.15 18.39
N ILE A 17 9.83 7.87 17.91
CA ILE A 17 9.78 8.58 16.62
C ILE A 17 9.84 7.60 15.45
N LEU A 18 10.79 6.66 15.47
CA LEU A 18 11.02 5.71 14.37
C LEU A 18 9.79 4.85 14.05
N ARG A 19 9.01 4.43 15.05
CA ARG A 19 7.78 3.66 14.78
C ARG A 19 6.74 4.45 14.01
N TRP A 20 6.61 5.77 14.25
CA TRP A 20 5.61 6.58 13.57
C TRP A 20 6.01 6.98 12.15
N LEU A 21 7.28 6.84 11.79
CA LEU A 21 7.72 7.08 10.42
C LEU A 21 7.06 6.13 9.43
N LEU A 22 6.88 4.86 9.77
CA LEU A 22 6.28 3.85 8.88
C LEU A 22 4.85 4.19 8.43
N PRO A 23 3.88 4.42 9.35
CA PRO A 23 2.54 4.86 8.94
C PRO A 23 2.57 6.21 8.25
N ALA A 24 3.43 7.15 8.68
CA ALA A 24 3.56 8.45 8.02
C ALA A 24 4.02 8.31 6.57
N THR A 25 5.01 7.45 6.29
CA THR A 25 5.47 7.20 4.92
C THR A 25 4.41 6.55 4.05
N ILE A 26 3.61 5.64 4.60
CA ILE A 26 2.47 5.04 3.88
C ILE A 26 1.45 6.13 3.52
N LEU A 27 1.10 7.00 4.46
CA LEU A 27 0.16 8.09 4.22
C LEU A 27 0.69 9.11 3.20
N LEU A 28 1.97 9.46 3.28
CA LEU A 28 2.61 10.36 2.31
C LEU A 28 2.67 9.75 0.90
N ALA A 29 2.99 8.46 0.79
CA ALA A 29 2.97 7.75 -0.48
C ALA A 29 1.57 7.76 -1.11
N LEU A 30 0.53 7.47 -0.30
CA LEU A 30 -0.85 7.53 -0.76
C LEU A 30 -1.30 8.95 -1.10
N ALA A 31 -0.91 9.96 -0.32
CA ALA A 31 -1.21 11.35 -0.61
C ALA A 31 -0.59 11.81 -1.94
N GLY A 32 0.66 11.40 -2.22
CA GLY A 32 1.29 11.64 -3.52
C GLY A 32 0.63 10.87 -4.66
N TYR A 33 0.21 9.62 -4.40
CA TYR A 33 -0.48 8.78 -5.39
C TYR A 33 -1.84 9.35 -5.83
N PHE A 34 -2.64 9.82 -4.88
CA PHE A 34 -3.93 10.47 -5.15
C PHE A 34 -3.80 11.96 -5.51
N GLY A 35 -2.57 12.49 -5.53
CA GLY A 35 -2.29 13.83 -5.99
C GLY A 35 -2.33 13.98 -7.51
N PRO A 36 -2.11 15.20 -8.03
CA PRO A 36 -2.01 15.45 -9.46
C PRO A 36 -0.69 14.89 -10.02
N TRP A 37 -0.77 13.86 -10.87
CA TRP A 37 0.41 13.34 -11.59
C TRP A 37 0.63 14.10 -12.89
N ILE A 38 -0.46 14.47 -13.56
CA ILE A 38 -0.44 15.36 -14.72
C ILE A 38 -1.35 16.54 -14.42
N GLY A 39 -0.74 17.71 -14.19
CA GLY A 39 -1.47 18.96 -14.00
C GLY A 39 -1.69 19.68 -15.33
N HIS A 40 -2.94 19.80 -15.77
CA HIS A 40 -3.29 20.63 -16.92
C HIS A 40 -4.13 21.84 -16.49
N ARG A 41 -3.81 23.03 -17.00
CA ARG A 41 -4.41 24.31 -16.56
C ARG A 41 -5.85 24.52 -17.04
N VAL A 42 -6.34 23.66 -17.94
CA VAL A 42 -7.67 23.79 -18.57
C VAL A 42 -8.61 22.82 -17.85
N ALA A 43 -9.51 23.39 -17.06
CA ALA A 43 -10.64 22.84 -16.31
C ALA A 43 -10.85 21.31 -16.33
N GLY A 44 -10.58 20.67 -15.19
CA GLY A 44 -11.24 19.43 -14.77
C GLY A 44 -10.46 18.12 -14.92
N LEU A 45 -9.40 18.06 -15.75
CA LEU A 45 -8.61 16.84 -15.94
C LEU A 45 -7.34 16.85 -15.07
N VAL A 46 -7.50 16.70 -13.76
CA VAL A 46 -6.40 16.25 -12.90
C VAL A 46 -6.33 14.74 -13.05
N VAL A 47 -5.32 14.25 -13.77
CA VAL A 47 -5.11 12.81 -13.93
C VAL A 47 -4.32 12.30 -12.73
N MET A 48 -4.94 11.44 -11.93
CA MET A 48 -4.29 10.79 -10.78
C MET A 48 -3.45 9.59 -11.24
N GLY A 49 -2.56 9.11 -10.36
CA GLY A 49 -1.83 7.86 -10.61
C GLY A 49 -2.76 6.67 -10.88
N LEU A 50 -3.91 6.63 -10.20
CA LEU A 50 -4.96 5.63 -10.39
C LEU A 50 -5.53 5.64 -11.81
N ASP A 51 -5.78 6.82 -12.35
CA ASP A 51 -6.37 6.98 -13.68
C ASP A 51 -5.39 6.55 -14.77
N LEU A 52 -4.08 6.77 -14.54
CA LEU A 52 -3.04 6.39 -15.49
C LEU A 52 -2.97 4.88 -15.75
N GLY A 53 -3.28 4.03 -14.75
CA GLY A 53 -3.32 2.57 -14.93
C GLY A 53 -4.30 2.13 -16.02
N GLU A 54 -5.39 2.86 -16.23
CA GLU A 54 -6.40 2.57 -17.25
C GLU A 54 -6.28 3.50 -18.48
N TYR A 55 -6.01 4.79 -18.27
CA TYR A 55 -6.05 5.81 -19.31
C TYR A 55 -4.97 5.63 -20.39
N VAL A 56 -3.75 5.22 -19.99
CA VAL A 56 -2.61 5.12 -20.92
C VAL A 56 -2.84 4.17 -22.08
N LYS A 57 -3.72 3.16 -21.93
CA LYS A 57 -4.05 2.22 -23.01
C LYS A 57 -4.82 2.88 -24.16
N PHE A 58 -5.41 4.05 -23.91
CA PHE A 58 -6.12 4.82 -24.91
C PHE A 58 -5.24 5.87 -25.59
N LEU A 59 -3.97 6.03 -25.19
CA LEU A 59 -3.07 6.94 -25.87
C LEU A 59 -2.76 6.45 -27.30
N THR A 60 -2.82 7.36 -28.28
CA THR A 60 -2.60 7.02 -29.69
C THR A 60 -1.26 6.30 -29.93
N PRO A 61 -0.13 6.72 -29.35
CA PRO A 61 1.14 6.02 -29.54
C PRO A 61 1.16 4.60 -28.96
N VAL A 62 0.48 4.37 -27.84
CA VAL A 62 0.37 3.04 -27.20
C VAL A 62 -0.50 2.13 -28.05
N ARG A 63 -1.64 2.63 -28.54
CA ARG A 63 -2.53 1.87 -29.45
C ARG A 63 -1.89 1.57 -30.80
N ALA A 64 -1.04 2.47 -31.31
CA ALA A 64 -0.28 2.29 -32.52
C ALA A 64 0.95 1.38 -32.34
N GLY A 65 1.21 0.86 -31.13
CA GLY A 65 2.36 0.02 -30.82
C GLY A 65 3.71 0.73 -30.87
N GLN A 66 3.71 2.07 -30.90
CA GLN A 66 4.93 2.88 -30.96
C GLN A 66 5.63 2.95 -29.61
N ILE A 67 4.89 2.80 -28.51
CA ILE A 67 5.39 2.83 -27.14
C ILE A 67 4.79 1.66 -26.36
N ALA A 68 5.65 0.84 -25.76
CA ALA A 68 5.24 -0.16 -24.77
C ALA A 68 5.29 0.47 -23.38
N LEU A 69 4.20 0.36 -22.62
CA LEU A 69 4.11 0.92 -21.28
C LEU A 69 3.55 -0.13 -20.32
N TRP A 70 4.23 -0.33 -19.19
CA TRP A 70 3.78 -1.24 -18.14
C TRP A 70 2.71 -0.57 -17.28
N ARG A 71 1.45 -0.86 -17.62
CA ARG A 71 0.26 -0.20 -17.03
C ARG A 71 0.14 -0.49 -15.54
N GLU A 72 0.41 -1.73 -15.17
CA GLU A 72 0.25 -2.23 -13.82
C GLU A 72 1.28 -1.62 -12.87
N GLY A 73 2.39 -1.09 -13.40
CA GLY A 73 3.37 -0.31 -12.65
C GLY A 73 2.75 0.90 -11.94
N PHE A 74 1.70 1.51 -12.50
CA PHE A 74 1.00 2.62 -11.84
C PHE A 74 0.29 2.19 -10.54
N TYR A 75 -0.04 0.91 -10.37
CA TYR A 75 -0.67 0.41 -9.13
C TYR A 75 0.33 0.02 -8.04
N LEU A 76 1.65 0.08 -8.30
CA LEU A 76 2.69 -0.27 -7.31
C LEU A 76 2.56 0.50 -6.00
N PRO A 77 2.31 1.83 -5.97
CA PRO A 77 2.15 2.56 -4.72
C PRO A 77 1.03 2.00 -3.84
N LEU A 78 -0.08 1.54 -4.43
CA LEU A 78 -1.19 0.92 -3.71
C LEU A 78 -0.81 -0.46 -3.16
N VAL A 79 -0.11 -1.28 -3.97
CA VAL A 79 0.38 -2.60 -3.54
C VAL A 79 1.34 -2.44 -2.35
N VAL A 80 2.32 -1.55 -2.47
CA VAL A 80 3.34 -1.30 -1.45
C VAL A 80 2.72 -0.74 -0.18
N ALA A 81 1.79 0.20 -0.29
CA ALA A 81 1.06 0.74 0.85
C ALA A 81 0.25 -0.37 1.56
N SER A 82 -0.46 -1.20 0.81
CA SER A 82 -1.29 -2.27 1.35
C SER A 82 -0.47 -3.35 2.07
N LEU A 83 0.60 -3.83 1.42
CA LEU A 83 1.50 -4.82 1.99
C LEU A 83 2.25 -4.27 3.20
N SER A 84 2.79 -3.05 3.11
CA SER A 84 3.51 -2.44 4.22
C SER A 84 2.60 -2.28 5.44
N ALA A 85 1.39 -1.77 5.27
CA ALA A 85 0.43 -1.63 6.36
C ALA A 85 0.06 -3.00 6.97
N SER A 86 -0.16 -4.02 6.13
CA SER A 86 -0.45 -5.39 6.57
C SER A 86 0.74 -6.03 7.32
N LEU A 87 1.97 -5.79 6.90
CA LEU A 87 3.18 -6.37 7.52
C LEU A 87 3.51 -5.76 8.90
N ILE A 88 3.11 -4.51 9.13
CA ILE A 88 3.50 -3.77 10.35
C ILE A 88 2.39 -3.68 11.40
N ALA A 89 1.12 -3.87 11.04
CA ALA A 89 -0.03 -3.65 11.93
C ALA A 89 0.07 -4.42 13.26
N PHE A 90 0.45 -5.70 13.23
CA PHE A 90 0.55 -6.55 14.43
C PHE A 90 1.98 -6.75 14.95
N ARG A 91 2.96 -5.97 14.47
CA ARG A 91 4.35 -6.10 14.91
C ARG A 91 4.51 -5.77 16.39
N ARG A 92 5.03 -6.73 17.14
CA ARG A 92 5.22 -6.62 18.60
C ARG A 92 6.21 -5.52 18.95
N GLU A 93 7.22 -5.29 18.11
CA GLU A 93 8.26 -4.29 18.31
C GLU A 93 7.73 -2.86 18.22
N LEU A 94 6.71 -2.62 17.39
CA LEU A 94 6.13 -1.30 17.15
C LEU A 94 5.10 -0.92 18.23
N ARG A 95 4.51 -1.94 18.89
CA ARG A 95 3.56 -1.80 20.02
C ARG A 95 2.40 -0.85 19.70
N TYR A 96 1.86 -0.92 18.48
CA TYR A 96 0.75 -0.07 18.09
C TYR A 96 -0.50 -0.36 18.93
N PRO A 97 -1.23 0.67 19.38
CA PRO A 97 -2.54 0.52 20.00
C PRO A 97 -3.55 0.02 18.96
N TRP A 98 -4.64 -0.61 19.41
CA TRP A 98 -5.63 -1.24 18.53
C TRP A 98 -6.19 -0.28 17.47
N VAL A 99 -6.37 1.00 17.79
CA VAL A 99 -6.84 2.04 16.86
C VAL A 99 -5.90 2.14 15.66
N VAL A 100 -4.60 2.23 15.89
CA VAL A 100 -3.60 2.35 14.83
C VAL A 100 -3.54 1.08 13.99
N ARG A 101 -3.72 -0.09 14.61
CA ARG A 101 -3.83 -1.35 13.85
C ARG A 101 -5.05 -1.35 12.94
N GLY A 102 -6.20 -0.94 13.47
CA GLY A 102 -7.44 -0.80 12.71
C GLY A 102 -7.27 0.17 11.53
N LEU A 103 -6.64 1.32 11.76
CA LEU A 103 -6.34 2.28 10.69
C LEU A 103 -5.40 1.71 9.64
N LEU A 104 -4.32 1.02 10.03
CA LEU A 104 -3.41 0.37 9.09
C LEU A 104 -4.12 -0.70 8.25
N LEU A 105 -4.96 -1.53 8.86
CA LEU A 105 -5.73 -2.53 8.13
C LEU A 105 -6.78 -1.89 7.21
N ALA A 106 -7.44 -0.82 7.66
CA ALA A 106 -8.36 -0.06 6.82
C ALA A 106 -7.63 0.55 5.63
N THR A 107 -6.46 1.16 5.84
CA THR A 107 -5.60 1.65 4.76
C THR A 107 -5.19 0.52 3.81
N ALA A 108 -4.84 -0.66 4.33
CA ALA A 108 -4.49 -1.81 3.50
C ALA A 108 -5.63 -2.28 2.62
N ILE A 109 -6.84 -2.37 3.17
CA ILE A 109 -8.06 -2.74 2.44
C ILE A 109 -8.38 -1.69 1.39
N VAL A 110 -8.41 -0.41 1.75
CA VAL A 110 -8.73 0.68 0.81
C VAL A 110 -7.72 0.71 -0.32
N ALA A 111 -6.42 0.60 -0.02
CA ALA A 111 -5.39 0.54 -1.05
C ALA A 111 -5.56 -0.69 -1.96
N ALA A 112 -5.83 -1.86 -1.39
CA ALA A 112 -6.08 -3.09 -2.15
C ALA A 112 -7.32 -2.94 -3.07
N LEU A 113 -8.44 -2.42 -2.56
CA LEU A 113 -9.67 -2.26 -3.35
C LEU A 113 -9.53 -1.23 -4.46
N ASN A 114 -8.61 -0.26 -4.34
CA ASN A 114 -8.28 0.65 -5.43
C ASN A 114 -7.49 -0.03 -6.57
N LEU A 115 -7.04 -1.29 -6.42
CA LEU A 115 -6.59 -2.11 -7.55
C LEU A 115 -7.78 -2.65 -8.36
N LEU A 116 -9.03 -2.42 -8.00
CA LEU A 116 -10.13 -2.85 -8.88
C LEU A 116 -10.26 -1.88 -10.06
N PRO A 117 -10.44 -2.36 -11.29
CA PRO A 117 -10.74 -1.49 -12.41
C PRO A 117 -12.08 -0.79 -12.21
N PRO A 118 -12.32 0.41 -12.78
CA PRO A 118 -13.56 1.18 -12.54
C PRO A 118 -14.84 0.41 -12.87
N ALA A 119 -14.81 -0.43 -13.91
CA ALA A 119 -15.92 -1.31 -14.30
C ALA A 119 -15.55 -2.78 -14.03
N TRP A 120 -15.22 -3.09 -12.77
CA TRP A 120 -14.84 -4.43 -12.35
C TRP A 120 -16.02 -5.40 -12.29
N THR A 121 -15.75 -6.64 -12.70
CA THR A 121 -16.54 -7.82 -12.39
C THR A 121 -15.59 -8.98 -12.10
N PRO A 122 -15.99 -10.01 -11.34
CA PRO A 122 -15.15 -11.19 -11.12
C PRO A 122 -14.66 -11.83 -12.43
N GLN A 123 -15.53 -11.92 -13.44
CA GLN A 123 -15.20 -12.47 -14.75
C GLN A 123 -14.15 -11.62 -15.48
N ARG A 124 -14.23 -10.29 -15.37
CA ARG A 124 -13.26 -9.39 -15.99
C ARG A 124 -11.86 -9.55 -15.41
N MET A 125 -11.76 -9.77 -14.10
CA MET A 125 -10.48 -10.00 -13.41
C MET A 125 -9.78 -11.30 -13.81
N LEU A 126 -10.50 -12.24 -14.45
CA LEU A 126 -9.93 -13.50 -14.96
C LEU A 126 -9.36 -13.38 -16.38
N THR A 127 -9.58 -12.25 -17.06
CA THR A 127 -9.00 -12.03 -18.39
C THR A 127 -7.50 -11.79 -18.32
N ASP A 128 -6.78 -12.08 -19.41
CA ASP A 128 -5.34 -11.87 -19.48
C ASP A 128 -4.92 -10.42 -19.24
N GLU A 129 -5.79 -9.44 -19.61
CA GLU A 129 -5.56 -8.02 -19.37
C GLU A 129 -5.39 -7.72 -17.86
N PHE A 130 -6.18 -8.34 -16.99
CA PHE A 130 -6.22 -8.02 -15.56
C PHE A 130 -5.54 -9.06 -14.68
N ARG A 131 -4.90 -10.09 -15.26
CA ARG A 131 -4.33 -11.21 -14.49
C ARG A 131 -3.28 -10.78 -13.46
N GLN A 132 -2.40 -9.85 -13.83
CA GLN A 132 -1.39 -9.31 -12.91
C GLN A 132 -2.03 -8.50 -11.77
N GLN A 133 -3.01 -7.66 -12.11
CA GLN A 133 -3.77 -6.84 -11.16
C GLN A 133 -4.60 -7.72 -10.20
N ALA A 134 -5.19 -8.80 -10.68
CA ALA A 134 -5.91 -9.79 -9.89
C ALA A 134 -4.98 -10.52 -8.92
N ALA A 135 -3.80 -10.94 -9.37
CA ALA A 135 -2.79 -11.56 -8.51
C ALA A 135 -2.32 -10.58 -7.42
N ALA A 136 -2.02 -9.34 -7.77
CA ALA A 136 -1.62 -8.30 -6.81
C ALA A 136 -2.73 -8.02 -5.77
N LEU A 137 -3.99 -7.91 -6.19
CA LEU A 137 -5.14 -7.77 -5.32
C LEU A 137 -5.26 -8.95 -4.35
N ALA A 138 -5.19 -10.18 -4.85
CA ALA A 138 -5.28 -11.39 -4.04
C ALA A 138 -4.15 -11.45 -2.99
N ILE A 139 -2.92 -11.11 -3.38
CA ILE A 139 -1.76 -11.03 -2.48
C ILE A 139 -1.99 -9.98 -1.39
N CYS A 140 -2.48 -8.79 -1.73
CA CYS A 140 -2.76 -7.72 -0.77
C CYS A 140 -3.86 -8.13 0.23
N LEU A 141 -4.97 -8.69 -0.25
CA LEU A 141 -6.07 -9.14 0.60
C LEU A 141 -5.66 -10.30 1.50
N ALA A 142 -4.89 -11.27 0.97
CA ALA A 142 -4.33 -12.36 1.77
C ALA A 142 -3.37 -11.82 2.84
N ALA A 143 -2.48 -10.89 2.49
CA ALA A 143 -1.57 -10.29 3.45
C ALA A 143 -2.31 -9.56 4.58
N MET A 144 -3.39 -8.86 4.25
CA MET A 144 -4.26 -8.20 5.23
C MET A 144 -4.97 -9.21 6.13
N ALA A 145 -5.60 -10.24 5.56
CA ALA A 145 -6.31 -11.29 6.30
C ALA A 145 -5.40 -12.06 7.25
N PHE A 146 -4.16 -12.33 6.83
CA PHE A 146 -3.15 -13.05 7.60
C PHE A 146 -2.17 -12.11 8.31
N SER A 147 -2.48 -10.82 8.43
CA SER A 147 -1.60 -9.81 9.03
C SER A 147 -1.08 -10.19 10.43
N PRO A 148 -1.87 -10.78 11.35
CA PRO A 148 -1.35 -11.29 12.62
C PRO A 148 -0.28 -12.39 12.48
N LEU A 149 -0.40 -13.26 11.48
CA LEU A 149 0.58 -14.31 11.19
C LEU A 149 1.83 -13.73 10.56
N LEU A 150 1.69 -12.72 9.68
CA LEU A 150 2.83 -12.02 9.09
C LEU A 150 3.70 -11.30 10.12
N ALA A 151 3.17 -11.01 11.30
CA ALA A 151 3.95 -10.48 12.42
C ALA A 151 5.01 -11.48 12.95
N LEU A 152 4.92 -12.77 12.60
CA LEU A 152 5.90 -13.80 12.95
C LEU A 152 7.14 -13.78 12.05
N LEU A 153 7.08 -13.13 10.87
CA LEU A 153 8.22 -13.10 9.95
C LEU A 153 9.44 -12.40 10.58
N PRO A 154 10.68 -12.74 10.19
CA PRO A 154 11.87 -12.06 10.70
C PRO A 154 11.85 -10.56 10.40
N ARG A 155 12.28 -9.72 11.36
CA ARG A 155 12.33 -8.26 11.19
C ARG A 155 13.12 -7.83 9.96
N ARG A 156 14.25 -8.49 9.68
CA ARG A 156 15.10 -8.16 8.53
C ARG A 156 14.38 -8.39 7.21
N LEU A 157 13.62 -9.48 7.10
CA LEU A 157 12.84 -9.79 5.91
C LEU A 157 11.78 -8.70 5.67
N VAL A 158 11.02 -8.33 6.70
CA VAL A 158 10.02 -7.25 6.56
C VAL A 158 10.65 -5.91 6.20
N ALA A 159 11.78 -5.56 6.83
CA ALA A 159 12.49 -4.33 6.49
C ALA A 159 12.94 -4.32 5.02
N VAL A 160 13.45 -5.45 4.51
CA VAL A 160 13.83 -5.60 3.10
C VAL A 160 12.62 -5.51 2.18
N LEU A 161 11.50 -6.18 2.51
CA LEU A 161 10.29 -6.14 1.69
C LEU A 161 9.69 -4.73 1.60
N VAL A 162 9.62 -4.02 2.72
CA VAL A 162 9.12 -2.63 2.76
C VAL A 162 10.07 -1.69 2.03
N ALA A 163 11.38 -1.83 2.23
CA ALA A 163 12.37 -1.00 1.55
C ALA A 163 12.43 -1.26 0.04
N ALA A 164 12.34 -2.52 -0.39
CA ALA A 164 12.28 -2.88 -1.80
C ALA A 164 11.04 -2.29 -2.49
N GLY A 165 9.89 -2.33 -1.81
CA GLY A 165 8.67 -1.69 -2.31
C GLY A 165 8.78 -0.18 -2.43
N ALA A 166 9.61 0.48 -1.61
CA ALA A 166 9.83 1.93 -1.70
C ALA A 166 10.80 2.35 -2.82
N LEU A 167 11.51 1.40 -3.44
CA LEU A 167 12.51 1.64 -4.48
C LEU A 167 12.03 1.31 -5.90
N GLY A 168 10.91 0.59 -6.03
CA GLY A 168 10.26 0.27 -7.31
C GLY A 168 9.26 1.34 -7.70
#